data_AF-A0A2R2MPI9-F1
#
_entry.id   AF-A0A2R2MPI9-F1
#
_cell.length_a   1.000
_cell.length_b   1.000
_cell.length_c   1.000
_cell.angle_alpha   90.00
_cell.angle_beta   90.00
_cell.angle_gamma   90.00
#
_symmetry.space_group_name_H-M   'P 1'
#
loop_
_entity.id
_entity.type
_entity.pdbx_description
1 polymer ?
#
loop_
_entity_poly.entity_id
_entity_poly.type
_entity_poly.pdbx_seq_one_letter_code
_entity_poly.pdbx_strand_id
1 'polypeptide(L)'
;MFSISTGHYKVKVIPYLRDLWLSFVAARRITKEEFVNTNMAFYSRSEEEFKAPFLYENSKVLEAGLEFVSIEIKETYFDSNLKSETDESSVTDDEQLSVARKARRYVNVFRAWAEAVFMSGLNGCRSEKEKMAL
;
A
#
# COMPACT_ATOMS: atom_id res chain seq x y z
N MET A 1 3.87 -4.00 8.31
CA MET A 1 2.91 -4.37 7.25
C MET A 1 2.00 -3.17 7.00
N PHE A 2 1.99 -2.61 5.79
CA PHE A 2 1.16 -1.44 5.49
C PHE A 2 -0.32 -1.82 5.47
N SER A 3 -1.04 -1.44 6.53
CA SER A 3 -2.49 -1.60 6.64
C SER A 3 -3.15 -0.23 6.72
N ILE A 4 -4.22 -0.05 5.96
CA ILE A 4 -5.14 1.05 6.21
C ILE A 4 -6.18 0.54 7.18
N SER A 5 -6.34 1.27 8.28
CA SER A 5 -7.44 1.10 9.20
C SER A 5 -8.37 2.30 9.06
N THR A 6 -9.65 2.02 8.86
CA THR A 6 -10.76 2.92 9.18
C THR A 6 -11.40 2.41 10.46
N GLY A 7 -12.30 3.17 11.08
CA GLY A 7 -13.04 2.73 12.27
C GLY A 7 -13.81 1.42 12.08
N HIS A 8 -14.15 1.08 10.83
CA HIS A 8 -14.91 -0.14 10.49
C HIS A 8 -14.12 -1.21 9.73
N TYR A 9 -13.02 -0.85 9.06
CA TYR A 9 -12.30 -1.76 8.15
C TYR A 9 -10.79 -1.67 8.32
N LYS A 10 -10.13 -2.81 8.51
CA LYS A 10 -8.68 -2.96 8.39
C LYS A 10 -8.35 -3.69 7.10
N VAL A 11 -7.73 -2.98 6.15
CA VAL A 11 -7.34 -3.51 4.84
C VAL A 11 -5.84 -3.62 4.75
N LYS A 12 -5.35 -4.82 4.46
CA LYS A 12 -3.96 -5.03 4.05
C LYS A 12 -3.85 -4.68 2.58
N VAL A 13 -3.33 -3.49 2.29
CA VAL A 13 -3.40 -2.92 0.94
C VAL A 13 -2.61 -3.73 -0.07
N ILE A 14 -1.39 -4.16 0.30
CA ILE A 14 -0.51 -4.89 -0.63
C ILE A 14 -1.15 -6.23 -1.07
N PRO A 15 -1.65 -7.08 -0.16
CA PRO A 15 -2.44 -8.26 -0.55
C PRO A 15 -3.67 -7.91 -1.41
N TYR A 16 -4.42 -6.86 -1.06
CA TYR A 16 -5.59 -6.46 -1.84
C TYR A 16 -5.23 -6.10 -3.28
N LEU A 17 -4.17 -5.30 -3.47
CA LEU A 17 -3.70 -4.90 -4.80
C LEU A 17 -3.15 -6.10 -5.59
N ARG A 18 -2.44 -7.02 -4.93
CA ARG A 18 -2.01 -8.28 -5.54
C ARG A 18 -3.20 -9.09 -6.05
N ASP A 19 -4.21 -9.28 -5.22
CA ASP A 19 -5.37 -10.11 -5.55
C ASP A 19 -6.23 -9.45 -6.64
N LEU A 20 -6.36 -8.13 -6.62
CA LEU A 20 -6.98 -7.36 -7.69
C LEU A 20 -6.22 -7.54 -9.02
N TRP A 21 -4.89 -7.45 -9.01
CA TRP A 21 -4.08 -7.65 -10.22
C TRP A 21 -4.15 -9.10 -10.72
N LEU A 22 -4.17 -10.07 -9.82
CA LEU A 22 -4.36 -11.48 -10.17
C LEU A 22 -5.73 -11.72 -10.81
N SER A 23 -6.78 -11.01 -10.38
CA SER A 23 -8.10 -11.11 -11.02
C SER A 23 -8.09 -10.67 -12.49
N PHE A 24 -7.18 -9.76 -12.89
CA PHE A 24 -7.03 -9.35 -14.29
C PHE A 24 -6.42 -10.46 -15.15
N VAL A 25 -5.62 -11.35 -14.56
CA VAL A 25 -5.15 -12.58 -15.23
C VAL A 25 -6.33 -13.51 -15.49
N ALA A 26 -7.18 -13.74 -14.48
CA ALA A 26 -8.35 -14.59 -14.62
C ALA A 26 -9.33 -14.05 -15.68
N ALA A 27 -9.49 -12.73 -15.74
CA ALA A 27 -10.29 -12.03 -16.75
C ALA A 27 -9.60 -11.89 -18.12
N ARG A 28 -8.39 -12.45 -18.30
CA ARG A 28 -7.57 -12.36 -19.53
C ARG A 28 -7.27 -10.93 -19.99
N ARG A 29 -7.26 -9.96 -19.08
CA ARG A 29 -6.87 -8.56 -19.35
C ARG A 29 -5.34 -8.39 -19.35
N ILE A 30 -4.65 -9.20 -18.55
CA ILE A 30 -3.19 -9.30 -18.53
C ILE A 30 -2.77 -10.78 -18.56
N THR A 31 -1.52 -11.04 -18.95
CA THR A 31 -0.94 -12.38 -18.92
C THR A 31 -0.39 -12.71 -17.53
N LYS A 32 -0.13 -14.00 -17.29
CA LYS A 32 0.55 -14.44 -16.06
C LYS A 32 1.97 -13.87 -15.96
N GLU A 33 2.65 -13.69 -17.10
CA GLU A 33 3.98 -13.10 -17.15
C GLU A 33 3.96 -11.63 -16.72
N GLU A 34 2.99 -10.85 -17.21
CA GLU A 34 2.82 -9.45 -16.82
C GLU A 34 2.51 -9.31 -15.31
N PHE A 35 1.72 -10.24 -14.77
CA PHE A 35 1.51 -10.31 -13.32
C PHE A 35 2.81 -10.58 -12.56
N VAL A 36 3.62 -11.56 -12.98
CA VAL A 36 4.90 -11.89 -12.33
C VAL A 36 5.92 -10.77 -12.44
N ASN A 37 5.94 -10.05 -13.57
CA ASN A 37 6.81 -8.90 -13.78
C ASN A 37 6.38 -7.66 -12.98
N THR A 38 5.16 -7.63 -12.46
CA THR A 38 4.67 -6.55 -11.62
C THR A 38 5.11 -6.77 -10.18
N ASN A 39 6.19 -6.11 -9.76
CA ASN A 39 6.71 -6.22 -8.39
C ASN A 39 6.71 -4.86 -7.66
N MET A 40 5.98 -4.78 -6.55
CA MET A 40 6.08 -3.62 -5.66
C MET A 40 7.33 -3.74 -4.82
N ALA A 41 8.32 -2.89 -5.09
CA ALA A 41 9.53 -2.73 -4.27
C ALA A 41 9.21 -2.04 -2.94
N PHE A 42 8.39 -2.68 -2.11
CA PHE A 42 7.96 -2.19 -0.81
C PHE A 42 8.37 -3.17 0.29
N TYR A 43 9.18 -2.69 1.22
CA TYR A 43 9.63 -3.46 2.38
C TYR A 43 9.43 -2.64 3.65
N SER A 44 8.57 -3.12 4.55
CA SER A 44 8.45 -2.54 5.89
C SER A 44 9.51 -3.13 6.78
N ARG A 45 10.54 -2.35 7.13
CA ARG A 45 11.57 -2.79 8.08
C ARG A 45 10.98 -3.02 9.47
N SER A 46 11.51 -4.01 10.19
CA SER A 46 11.28 -4.19 11.61
C SER A 46 12.06 -3.16 12.44
N GLU A 47 11.73 -3.06 13.72
CA GLU A 47 12.47 -2.19 14.64
C GLU A 47 13.94 -2.60 14.74
N GLU A 48 14.22 -3.91 14.77
CA GLU A 48 15.57 -4.47 14.78
C GLU A 48 16.33 -4.07 13.52
N GLU A 49 15.70 -4.14 12.35
CA GLU A 49 16.31 -3.73 11.08
C GLU A 49 16.58 -2.22 11.00
N PHE A 50 15.76 -1.39 11.66
CA PHE A 50 16.04 0.03 11.79
C PHE A 50 17.21 0.33 12.74
N LYS A 51 17.33 -0.44 13.83
CA LYS A 51 18.41 -0.29 14.82
C LYS A 51 19.73 -0.88 14.35
N ALA A 52 19.69 -1.92 13.53
CA ALA A 52 20.85 -2.66 13.03
C ALA A 52 22.03 -1.76 12.61
N PRO A 53 21.84 -0.74 11.75
CA PRO A 53 22.94 0.13 11.34
C PRO A 53 23.63 0.87 12.49
N PHE A 54 23.00 1.03 13.66
CA PHE A 54 23.57 1.75 14.80
C PHE A 54 24.11 0.83 15.90
N LEU A 55 23.86 -0.48 15.81
CA LEU A 55 24.27 -1.46 16.83
C LEU A 55 25.38 -2.38 16.35
N TYR A 56 25.55 -2.54 15.04
CA TYR A 56 26.62 -3.35 14.48
C TYR A 56 27.95 -2.60 14.50
N GLU A 57 28.94 -3.17 15.22
CA GLU A 57 30.26 -2.58 15.46
C GLU A 57 30.99 -2.15 14.17
N ASN A 58 30.80 -2.89 13.07
CA ASN A 58 31.43 -2.60 11.76
C ASN A 58 30.49 -1.85 10.81
N SER A 59 29.50 -1.12 11.32
CA SER A 59 28.59 -0.35 10.50
C SER A 59 29.20 1.00 10.10
N LYS A 60 28.99 1.38 8.84
CA LYS A 60 29.38 2.71 8.33
C LYS A 60 28.72 3.87 9.08
N VAL A 61 27.60 3.61 9.74
CA VAL A 61 26.86 4.62 10.51
C VAL A 61 27.56 4.89 11.84
N LEU A 62 28.01 3.85 12.55
CA LEU A 62 28.86 4.03 13.73
C LEU A 62 30.23 4.62 13.37
N GLU A 63 30.86 4.18 12.27
CA GLU A 63 32.12 4.76 11.77
C GLU A 63 32.00 6.27 11.48
N ALA A 64 30.81 6.72 11.07
CA ALA A 64 30.50 8.13 10.85
C ALA A 64 30.19 8.91 12.14
N GLY A 65 30.22 8.25 13.31
CA GLY A 65 29.94 8.85 14.61
C GLY A 65 28.46 9.11 14.89
N LEU A 66 27.55 8.48 14.14
CA LEU A 66 26.10 8.60 14.38
C LEU A 66 25.64 7.64 15.47
N GLU A 67 24.93 8.15 16.47
CA GLU A 67 24.40 7.38 17.60
C GLU A 67 22.88 7.24 17.51
N PHE A 68 22.38 6.07 17.90
CA PHE A 68 20.95 5.82 18.03
C PHE A 68 20.42 6.29 19.39
N VAL A 69 19.57 7.32 19.39
CA VAL A 69 19.00 7.88 20.62
C VAL A 69 17.67 7.19 21.00
N SER A 70 16.73 7.12 20.06
CA SER A 70 15.41 6.53 20.29
C SER A 70 14.69 6.21 18.98
N ILE A 71 13.82 5.21 18.99
CA ILE A 71 12.84 4.97 17.92
C ILE A 71 11.45 4.83 18.53
N GLU A 72 10.46 5.33 17.82
CA GLU A 72 9.06 5.11 18.14
C GLU A 72 8.33 4.69 16.85
N ILE A 73 7.68 3.53 16.87
CA ILE A 73 6.88 3.03 15.75
C ILE A 73 5.42 3.18 16.12
N LYS A 74 4.71 4.02 15.37
CA LYS A 74 3.27 4.27 15.55
C LYS A 74 2.48 3.75 14.37
N GLU A 75 1.35 3.10 14.65
CA GLU A 75 0.32 2.92 13.63
C GLU A 75 -0.32 4.27 13.35
N THR A 76 -0.30 4.70 12.09
CA THR A 76 -1.02 5.90 11.65
C THR A 76 -2.30 5.49 10.93
N TYR A 77 -3.38 6.20 11.24
CA TYR A 77 -4.60 6.13 10.45
C TYR A 77 -4.44 7.12 9.29
N PHE A 78 -4.71 6.66 8.07
CA PHE A 78 -4.64 7.56 6.90
C PHE A 78 -5.77 8.60 6.92
N ASP A 79 -6.88 8.30 7.59
CA ASP A 79 -7.92 9.29 7.94
C ASP A 79 -8.37 9.08 9.39
N SER A 80 -7.92 9.98 10.28
CA SER A 80 -8.32 9.99 11.69
C SER A 80 -9.80 10.33 11.89
N ASN A 81 -10.45 10.94 10.90
CA ASN A 81 -11.88 11.30 10.91
C ASN A 81 -12.77 10.14 10.43
N LEU A 82 -12.20 8.97 10.21
CA LEU A 82 -12.91 7.72 9.95
C LEU A 82 -13.02 6.86 11.21
N LYS A 83 -12.78 7.41 12.40
CA LYS A 83 -13.28 6.83 13.64
C LYS A 83 -14.80 6.98 13.62
N SER A 84 -15.52 5.87 13.47
CA SER A 84 -16.93 5.86 13.83
C SER A 84 -17.03 5.94 15.34
N GLU A 85 -17.74 6.94 15.84
CA GLU A 85 -18.16 7.01 17.24
C GLU A 85 -19.30 6.03 17.55
N THR A 86 -19.79 5.33 16.53
CA THR A 86 -20.94 4.44 16.63
C THR A 86 -20.53 2.98 16.67
N ASP A 87 -20.77 2.38 17.85
CA ASP A 87 -20.87 0.94 18.05
C ASP A 87 -21.85 0.34 17.03
N GLU A 88 -21.51 -0.87 16.59
CA GLU A 88 -22.16 -1.74 15.62
C GLU A 88 -23.70 -1.68 15.59
N SER A 89 -24.31 -0.72 14.87
CA SER A 89 -25.67 -0.88 14.35
C SER A 89 -25.98 0.14 13.25
N SER A 90 -26.25 -0.39 12.05
CA SER A 90 -26.78 0.27 10.85
C SER A 90 -26.07 1.54 10.36
N VAL A 91 -25.25 1.38 9.32
CA VAL A 91 -24.73 2.48 8.51
C VAL A 91 -25.87 3.03 7.64
N THR A 92 -26.22 4.29 7.82
CA THR A 92 -27.22 5.00 6.99
C THR A 92 -26.73 5.15 5.54
N ASP A 93 -27.64 5.34 4.58
CA ASP A 93 -27.27 5.52 3.15
C ASP A 93 -26.31 6.72 2.95
N ASP A 94 -26.47 7.78 3.75
CA ASP A 94 -25.60 8.96 3.72
C ASP A 94 -24.17 8.65 4.24
N GLU A 95 -24.05 7.80 5.25
CA GLU A 95 -22.76 7.31 5.75
C GLU A 95 -22.09 6.39 4.72
N GLN A 96 -22.83 5.51 4.03
CA GLN A 96 -22.29 4.70 2.93
C GLN A 96 -21.78 5.58 1.79
N LEU A 97 -22.52 6.63 1.42
CA LEU A 97 -22.11 7.59 0.39
C LEU A 97 -20.84 8.35 0.80
N SER A 98 -20.74 8.72 2.09
CA SER A 98 -19.55 9.34 2.69
C SER A 98 -18.35 8.40 2.65
N VAL A 99 -18.51 7.13 3.04
CA VAL A 99 -17.48 6.09 2.95
C VAL A 99 -17.04 5.88 1.50
N ALA A 100 -17.95 5.81 0.54
CA ALA A 100 -17.62 5.67 -0.87
C ALA A 100 -16.87 6.89 -1.43
N ARG A 101 -17.23 8.11 -1.03
CA ARG A 101 -16.51 9.34 -1.41
C ARG A 101 -15.10 9.36 -0.83
N LYS A 102 -14.93 8.92 0.42
CA LYS A 102 -13.63 8.75 1.06
C LYS A 102 -12.82 7.64 0.35
N ALA A 103 -13.41 6.47 0.09
CA ALA A 103 -12.85 5.35 -0.70
C ALA A 103 -12.21 5.82 -2.03
N ARG A 104 -12.90 6.69 -2.79
CA ARG A 104 -12.36 7.27 -4.04
C ARG A 104 -11.08 8.07 -3.84
N ARG A 105 -10.95 8.83 -2.74
CA ARG A 105 -9.71 9.55 -2.42
C ARG A 105 -8.56 8.56 -2.21
N TYR A 106 -8.81 7.43 -1.55
CA TYR A 106 -7.79 6.38 -1.36
C TYR A 106 -7.34 5.78 -2.68
N VAL A 107 -8.26 5.48 -3.60
CA VAL A 107 -7.91 4.95 -4.92
C VAL A 107 -6.96 5.89 -5.67
N ASN A 108 -7.17 7.20 -5.60
CA ASN A 108 -6.29 8.17 -6.25
C ASN A 108 -4.90 8.23 -5.63
N VAL A 109 -4.79 8.16 -4.30
CA VAL A 109 -3.48 8.10 -3.61
C VAL A 109 -2.72 6.84 -4.02
N PHE A 110 -3.39 5.69 -4.02
CA PHE A 110 -2.74 4.43 -4.45
C PHE A 110 -2.37 4.44 -5.91
N ARG A 111 -3.21 5.02 -6.78
CA ARG A 111 -2.86 5.19 -8.18
C ARG A 111 -1.58 6.01 -8.30
N ALA A 112 -1.50 7.18 -7.65
CA ALA A 112 -0.30 8.02 -7.69
C ALA A 112 0.98 7.30 -7.22
N TRP A 113 0.87 6.38 -6.25
CA TRP A 113 2.02 5.63 -5.74
C TRP A 113 2.37 4.38 -6.54
N ALA A 114 1.37 3.67 -7.07
CA ALA A 114 1.55 2.32 -7.58
C ALA A 114 1.39 2.21 -9.10
N GLU A 115 0.79 3.20 -9.77
CA GLU A 115 0.50 3.16 -11.21
C GLU A 115 1.77 2.88 -12.03
N ALA A 116 2.87 3.56 -11.73
CA ALA A 116 4.14 3.33 -12.43
C ALA A 116 4.62 1.88 -12.29
N VAL A 117 4.45 1.26 -11.12
CA VAL A 117 4.80 -0.15 -10.89
C VAL A 117 3.93 -1.07 -11.74
N PHE A 118 2.61 -0.90 -11.71
CA PHE A 118 1.68 -1.71 -12.50
C PHE A 118 1.92 -1.56 -14.00
N MET A 119 2.14 -0.34 -14.48
CA MET A 119 2.40 -0.08 -15.90
C MET A 119 3.74 -0.65 -16.37
N SER A 120 4.77 -0.62 -15.50
CA SER A 120 6.09 -1.18 -15.80
C SER A 120 6.11 -2.71 -15.92
N GLY A 121 5.16 -3.39 -15.26
CA GLY A 121 5.04 -4.85 -15.32
C GLY A 121 4.35 -5.36 -16.59
N LEU A 122 3.71 -4.47 -17.36
CA LEU A 122 3.03 -4.82 -18.62
C LEU A 122 4.04 -5.03 -19.76
N ASN A 123 3.63 -5.80 -20.76
CA ASN A 123 4.46 -6.03 -21.95
C ASN A 123 4.72 -4.71 -22.68
N GLY A 124 5.99 -4.44 -23.01
CA GLY A 124 6.43 -3.23 -23.70
C GLY A 124 5.83 -3.05 -25.10
N CYS A 125 5.34 -4.12 -25.73
CA CYS A 125 4.67 -4.07 -27.02
C CYS A 125 3.21 -3.59 -26.94
N ARG A 126 2.62 -3.46 -25.75
CA ARG A 126 1.28 -2.88 -25.60
C ARG A 126 1.30 -1.41 -25.97
N SER A 127 0.31 -0.97 -26.73
CA SER A 127 0.08 0.46 -26.96
C SER A 127 -0.32 1.15 -25.66
N GLU A 128 -0.06 2.47 -25.58
CA GLU A 128 -0.49 3.26 -24.41
C GLU A 128 -2.01 3.22 -24.22
N LYS A 129 -2.78 3.16 -25.31
CA LYS A 129 -4.24 3.02 -25.23
C LYS A 129 -4.66 1.71 -24.56
N GLU A 130 -3.98 0.60 -24.85
CA GLU A 130 -4.26 -0.70 -24.22
C GLU A 130 -3.87 -0.71 -22.74
N LYS A 131 -2.77 -0.05 -22.37
CA LYS A 131 -2.35 0.09 -20.97
C LYS A 131 -3.34 0.93 -20.16
N MET A 132 -3.81 2.05 -20.71
CA MET A 132 -4.79 2.94 -20.06
C MET A 132 -6.21 2.35 -19.97
N ALA A 133 -6.51 1.27 -20.72
CA ALA A 133 -7.80 0.60 -20.71
C ALA A 133 -7.90 -0.53 -19.67
N LEU A 134 -6.85 -0.78 -18.88
CA LEU A 134 -6.82 -1.75 -17.77
C LEU A 134 -7.41 -1.15 -16.49
#